data_AF-A0A0F8XKW2-F1
#
_entry.id   AF-A0A0F8XKW2-F1
#
_cell.length_a   1.000
_cell.length_b   1.000
_cell.length_c   1.000
_cell.angle_alpha   90.00
_cell.angle_beta   90.00
_cell.angle_gamma   90.00
#
_symmetry.space_group_name_H-M   'P 1'
#
loop_
_entity.id
_entity.type
_entity.pdbx_description
1 polymer ?
#
loop_
_entity_poly.entity_id
_entity_poly.type
_entity_poly.pdbx_seq_one_letter_code
_entity_poly.pdbx_strand_id
1 'polypeptide(L)' 'MIFALERLRALRAGKSLDPPALTDIDELPMDWRIEFEERAAILEYDGKLTREDADKQALKEIIIRMDNLK' A
#
# COMPACT_ATOMS: atom_id res chain seq x y z
N MET A 1 -11.75 13.99 -20.24
CA MET A 1 -11.39 12.55 -20.36
C MET A 1 -9.87 12.44 -20.42
N ILE A 2 -9.20 12.40 -19.26
CA ILE A 2 -7.73 12.29 -19.15
C ILE A 2 -7.38 11.22 -18.10
N PHE A 3 -8.04 10.06 -18.16
CA PHE A 3 -7.83 8.96 -17.19
C PHE A 3 -7.38 7.66 -17.86
N ALA A 4 -6.58 7.76 -18.93
CA ALA A 4 -6.05 6.58 -19.64
C ALA A 4 -4.54 6.63 -19.91
N LEU A 5 -3.84 7.73 -19.62
CA LEU A 5 -2.41 7.86 -19.96
C LEU A 5 -1.44 7.41 -18.86
N GLU A 6 -1.87 7.32 -17.59
CA GLU A 6 -0.97 6.96 -16.48
C GLU A 6 -0.78 5.46 -16.27
N ARG A 7 -1.61 4.61 -16.91
CA ARG A 7 -1.45 3.14 -16.82
C ARG A 7 -0.34 2.58 -17.72
N LEU A 8 0.23 3.38 -18.63
CA LEU A 8 1.21 2.91 -19.62
C LEU A 8 2.67 3.08 -19.19
N ARG A 9 2.96 3.68 -18.03
CA ARG A 9 4.35 3.82 -17.54
C ARG A 9 4.85 2.60 -16.75
N ALA A 10 3.94 1.70 -16.33
CA ALA A 10 4.25 0.52 -15.53
C ALA A 10 4.71 -0.71 -16.35
N LEU A 11 4.62 -0.69 -17.68
CA LEU A 11 4.97 -1.84 -18.53
C LEU A 11 6.45 -1.86 -19.00
N ARG A 12 7.26 -0.85 -18.65
CA ARG A 12 8.64 -0.72 -19.19
C ARG A 12 9.73 -1.34 -18.31
N ALA A 13 9.46 -1.61 -17.04
CA ALA A 13 10.44 -2.17 -16.13
C ALA A 13 10.11 -3.65 -15.89
N GLY A 14 10.66 -4.53 -16.73
CA GLY A 14 10.63 -5.98 -16.49
C GLY A 14 11.27 -6.30 -15.13
N LYS A 15 10.42 -6.42 -14.10
CA LYS A 15 10.80 -6.86 -12.76
C LYS A 15 10.04 -8.15 -12.48
N SER A 16 10.80 -9.14 -12.08
CA SER A 16 10.54 -10.56 -12.16
C SER A 16 9.33 -11.07 -11.38
N LEU A 17 8.79 -12.18 -11.87
CA LEU A 17 7.79 -13.06 -11.26
C LEU A 17 8.32 -13.72 -9.98
N ASP A 18 8.36 -13.00 -8.87
CA ASP A 18 8.33 -13.61 -7.53
C ASP A 18 6.86 -13.61 -7.07
N PRO A 19 6.35 -14.65 -6.36
CA PRO A 19 4.99 -14.61 -5.81
C PRO A 19 4.83 -13.31 -5.00
N PRO A 20 3.75 -12.53 -5.19
CA PRO A 20 3.67 -11.18 -4.66
C PRO A 20 3.66 -11.26 -3.13
N ALA A 21 4.83 -11.10 -2.53
CA ALA A 21 4.90 -10.48 -1.23
C ALA A 21 4.20 -9.15 -1.43
N LEU A 22 3.05 -8.95 -0.78
CA LEU A 22 2.27 -7.71 -0.79
C LEU A 22 3.13 -6.57 -0.25
N THR A 23 4.06 -6.09 -1.07
CA THR A 23 5.01 -5.02 -0.75
C THR A 23 4.59 -3.70 -1.38
N ASP A 24 3.64 -3.74 -2.33
CA ASP A 24 3.14 -2.57 -3.03
C ASP A 24 1.71 -2.25 -2.59
N ILE A 25 1.53 -1.04 -2.07
CA ILE A 25 0.21 -0.46 -1.69
C ILE A 25 -0.74 -0.47 -2.90
N ASP A 26 -0.21 -0.45 -4.13
CA ASP A 26 -1.01 -0.45 -5.34
C ASP A 26 -1.74 -1.78 -5.60
N GLU A 27 -1.27 -2.89 -4.99
CA GLU A 27 -1.91 -4.21 -5.09
C GLU A 27 -3.06 -4.39 -4.09
N LEU A 28 -3.19 -3.50 -3.10
CA LEU A 28 -4.28 -3.52 -2.14
C LEU A 28 -5.60 -3.14 -2.84
N PRO A 29 -6.73 -3.79 -2.49
CA PRO A 29 -8.05 -3.33 -2.90
C PRO A 29 -8.26 -1.89 -2.44
N MET A 30 -9.04 -1.11 -3.19
CA MET A 30 -9.22 0.33 -2.93
C MET A 30 -9.65 0.63 -1.48
N ASP A 31 -10.50 -0.21 -0.90
CA ASP A 31 -10.95 -0.10 0.50
C ASP A 31 -9.77 -0.18 1.49
N TRP A 32 -8.87 -1.13 1.27
CA TRP A 32 -7.67 -1.33 2.09
C TRP A 32 -6.59 -0.29 1.85
N ARG A 33 -6.53 0.32 0.66
CA ARG A 33 -5.65 1.46 0.39
C ARG A 33 -6.04 2.67 1.21
N ILE A 34 -7.35 2.94 1.32
CA ILE A 34 -7.86 4.03 2.15
C ILE A 34 -7.53 3.75 3.62
N GLU A 35 -7.82 2.54 4.13
CA GLU A 35 -7.50 2.19 5.52
C GLU A 35 -5.99 2.29 5.80
N PHE A 36 -5.16 1.87 4.85
CA PHE A 36 -3.71 2.02 4.92
C PHE A 36 -3.27 3.49 5.02
N GLU A 37 -3.78 4.37 4.15
CA GLU A 37 -3.42 5.79 4.14
C GLU A 37 -3.86 6.49 5.44
N GLU A 38 -5.05 6.17 5.93
CA GLU A 38 -5.53 6.66 7.23
C GLU A 38 -4.62 6.17 8.37
N ARG A 39 -4.25 4.88 8.37
CA ARG A 39 -3.41 4.32 9.43
C ARG A 39 -2.00 4.90 9.41
N ALA A 40 -1.43 5.07 8.22
CA ALA A 40 -0.13 5.72 8.04
C ALA A 40 -0.17 7.18 8.54
N ALA A 41 -1.24 7.92 8.24
CA ALA A 41 -1.40 9.29 8.74
C ALA A 41 -1.50 9.33 10.28
N ILE A 42 -2.27 8.43 10.90
CA ILE A 42 -2.37 8.36 12.37
C ILE A 42 -1.00 8.06 12.99
N LEU A 43 -0.26 7.10 12.44
CA LEU A 43 1.06 6.73 12.94
C LEU A 43 2.11 7.83 12.77
N GLU A 44 2.01 8.59 11.67
CA GLU A 44 2.87 9.75 11.39
C GLU A 44 2.59 10.92 12.35
N TYR A 45 1.34 11.37 12.43
CA TYR A 45 0.99 12.58 13.19
C TYR A 45 0.77 12.32 14.68
N ASP A 46 0.07 11.25 15.02
CA ASP A 46 -0.29 10.91 16.41
C ASP A 46 0.80 10.05 17.06
N GLY A 47 1.31 9.07 16.30
CA GLY A 47 2.42 8.19 16.72
C GLY A 47 3.80 8.87 16.68
N LYS A 48 3.92 10.06 16.09
CA LYS A 48 5.18 10.80 15.86
C LYS A 48 6.25 9.96 15.16
N LEU A 49 5.83 9.01 14.33
CA LEU A 49 6.75 8.22 13.51
C LEU A 49 7.15 9.00 12.27
N THR A 50 8.31 8.64 11.71
CA THR A 50 8.65 9.12 10.37
C THR A 50 7.66 8.54 9.36
N ARG A 51 7.46 9.23 8.23
CA ARG A 51 6.57 8.73 7.18
C ARG A 51 6.91 7.29 6.77
N GLU A 52 8.19 6.97 6.63
CA GLU A 52 8.65 5.63 6.24
C GLU A 52 8.35 4.55 7.29
N ASP A 53 8.45 4.87 8.58
CA ASP A 53 8.12 3.93 9.66
C ASP A 53 6.61 3.75 9.81
N ALA A 54 5.86 4.85 9.69
CA ALA A 54 4.41 4.83 9.70
C ALA A 54 3.84 3.96 8.57
N ASP A 55 4.40 4.11 7.36
CA ASP A 55 4.05 3.33 6.17
C ASP A 55 4.28 1.83 6.41
N LYS A 56 5.47 1.43 6.86
CA LYS A 56 5.80 0.03 7.17
C LYS A 56 4.87 -0.57 8.22
N GLN A 57 4.57 0.19 9.26
CA GLN A 57 3.73 -0.29 10.35
C GLN A 57 2.26 -0.38 9.95
N ALA A 58 1.76 0.60 9.19
CA ALA A 58 0.42 0.56 8.62
C ALA A 58 0.26 -0.64 7.68
N LEU A 59 1.21 -0.88 6.79
CA LEU A 59 1.17 -2.00 5.83
C LEU A 59 1.15 -3.35 6.56
N LYS A 60 1.96 -3.49 7.62
CA LYS A 60 1.95 -4.68 8.47
C LYS A 60 0.60 -4.91 9.15
N GLU A 61 -0.01 -3.86 9.73
CA GLU A 61 -1.33 -3.96 10.35
C GLU A 61 -2.41 -4.36 9.33
N ILE A 62 -2.38 -3.77 8.14
CA ILE A 62 -3.34 -4.03 7.06
C ILE A 62 -3.25 -5.48 6.58
N ILE A 63 -2.04 -5.99 6.33
CA ILE A 63 -1.84 -7.39 5.92
C ILE A 63 -2.39 -8.36 6.97
N ILE A 64 -2.12 -8.11 8.26
CA ILE A 64 -2.62 -8.95 9.36
C ILE A 64 -4.15 -8.91 9.40
N ARG A 65 -4.77 -7.74 9.26
CA ARG A 65 -6.24 -7.61 9.28
C ARG A 65 -6.89 -8.30 8.09
N MET A 66 -6.31 -8.16 6.90
CA MET A 66 -6.78 -8.85 5.70
C MET A 66 -6.71 -10.37 5.85
N ASP A 67 -5.64 -10.90 6.44
CA ASP A 67 -5.48 -12.34 6.71
C ASP A 67 -6.51 -12.85 7.72
N ASN A 68 -6.77 -12.10 8.79
CA ASN A 68 -7.76 -12.47 9.81
C ASN A 68 -9.23 -12.41 9.34
N LEU A 69 -9.51 -11.82 8.18
CA LEU A 69 -10.86 -11.72 7.61
C LEU A 69 -11.20 -12.89 6.65
N LYS A 70 -10.26 -13.79 6.39
CA LYS A 70 -10.49 -15.05 5.65
C LYS A 70 -11.04 -16.15 6.54
#